data_AF-H0JQW8-F1
#
_entry.id   AF-H0JQW8-F1
#
_cell.length_a   1.000
_cell.length_b   1.000
_cell.length_c   1.000
_cell.angle_alpha   90.00
_cell.angle_beta   90.00
_cell.angle_gamma   90.00
#
_symmetry.space_group_name_H-M   'P 1'
#
loop_
_entity.id
_entity.type
_entity.pdbx_description
1 polymer ?
#
loop_
_entity_poly.entity_id
_entity_poly.type
_entity_poly.pdbx_seq_one_letter_code
_entity_poly.pdbx_strand_id
1 'polypeptide(L)'
;MRTDATVYTTLLQDTSHCDPLACTRVTVAGYVERPEGEELAAAREAHLAAVPGTRVYIGFTDFTLWVLRVRRVRWVGGYGRMDSATAEDYAEALPDSVTPSAARAIAHLNDDHADALLAMARKLGGFPDAAAATCVGATDTASTSMSPRRVGEP
;
A
#
# COMPACT_ATOMS: atom_id res chain seq x y z
N MET A 1 25.45 15.52 -0.74
CA MET A 1 26.34 14.35 -1.04
C MET A 1 25.50 13.17 -1.54
N ARG A 2 25.83 12.61 -2.71
CA ARG A 2 25.13 11.47 -3.36
C ARG A 2 25.97 10.19 -3.28
N THR A 3 25.33 9.04 -3.15
CA THR A 3 26.00 7.74 -3.33
C THR A 3 25.99 7.31 -4.80
N ASP A 4 27.08 6.74 -5.30
CA ASP A 4 27.14 6.13 -6.65
C ASP A 4 26.47 4.74 -6.70
N ALA A 5 26.20 4.13 -5.54
CA ALA A 5 25.56 2.83 -5.45
C ALA A 5 24.05 2.91 -5.73
N THR A 6 23.52 1.91 -6.44
CA THR A 6 22.07 1.69 -6.50
C THR A 6 21.61 1.05 -5.20
N VAL A 7 20.59 1.64 -4.59
CA VAL A 7 19.94 1.14 -3.36
C VAL A 7 18.60 0.52 -3.72
N TYR A 8 18.29 -0.60 -3.09
CA TYR A 8 17.01 -1.29 -3.17
C TYR A 8 16.40 -1.35 -1.77
N THR A 9 15.14 -0.97 -1.64
CA THR A 9 14.35 -1.22 -0.43
C THR A 9 13.06 -1.93 -0.80
N THR A 10 12.62 -2.85 0.05
CA THR A 10 11.36 -3.58 -0.15
C THR A 10 10.43 -3.31 1.02
N LEU A 11 9.25 -2.80 0.71
CA LEU A 11 8.15 -2.62 1.64
C LEU A 11 7.23 -3.83 1.52
N LEU A 12 6.88 -4.39 2.67
CA LEU A 12 5.95 -5.50 2.77
C LEU A 12 4.67 -5.00 3.43
N GLN A 13 3.52 -5.42 2.89
CA GLN A 13 2.27 -5.33 3.63
C GLN A 13 2.40 -6.11 4.94
N ASP A 14 1.69 -5.66 5.98
CA ASP A 14 1.62 -6.40 7.24
C ASP A 14 1.13 -7.84 6.97
N THR A 15 2.01 -8.81 7.26
CA THR A 15 1.80 -10.23 6.96
C THR A 15 0.99 -10.94 8.03
N SER A 16 0.64 -10.28 9.14
CA SER A 16 -0.17 -10.89 10.21
C SER A 16 -1.56 -11.34 9.76
N HIS A 17 -2.01 -10.86 8.58
CA HIS A 17 -3.34 -11.11 8.03
C HIS A 17 -3.33 -11.65 6.59
N CYS A 18 -2.20 -12.11 6.06
CA CYS A 18 -2.14 -12.72 4.72
C CYS A 18 -1.16 -13.90 4.63
N ASP A 19 -1.44 -14.85 3.74
CA ASP A 19 -0.44 -15.82 3.27
C ASP A 19 0.77 -15.01 2.74
N PRO A 20 2.02 -15.28 3.20
CA PRO A 20 3.21 -14.57 2.74
C PRO A 20 3.37 -14.48 1.22
N LEU A 21 2.85 -15.46 0.46
CA LEU A 21 2.87 -15.44 -1.01
C LEU A 21 1.76 -14.57 -1.61
N ALA A 22 0.68 -14.35 -0.88
CA ALA A 22 -0.44 -13.48 -1.25
C ALA A 22 -0.25 -12.02 -0.78
N CYS A 23 0.69 -11.76 0.13
CA CYS A 23 0.92 -10.42 0.65
C CYS A 23 1.50 -9.48 -0.43
N THR A 24 0.99 -8.24 -0.45
CA THR A 24 1.52 -7.21 -1.34
C THR A 24 2.93 -6.82 -0.93
N ARG A 25 3.81 -6.65 -1.92
CA ARG A 25 5.17 -6.12 -1.72
C ARG A 25 5.55 -5.16 -2.82
N VAL A 26 6.33 -4.15 -2.45
CA VAL A 26 6.84 -3.14 -3.36
C VAL A 26 8.33 -3.00 -3.17
N THR A 27 9.12 -3.21 -4.22
CA THR A 27 10.55 -2.93 -4.24
C THR A 27 10.77 -1.61 -4.98
N VAL A 28 11.39 -0.66 -4.27
CA VAL A 28 11.79 0.64 -4.80
C VAL A 28 13.29 0.63 -5.01
N ALA A 29 13.73 1.02 -6.20
CA ALA A 29 15.14 1.07 -6.56
C ALA A 29 15.54 2.48 -6.98
N GLY A 30 16.73 2.91 -6.56
CA GLY A 30 17.19 4.27 -6.77
C GLY A 30 18.58 4.50 -6.25
N TYR A 31 18.85 5.73 -5.82
CA TYR A 31 20.07 6.12 -5.12
C TYR A 31 19.69 7.02 -3.95
N VAL A 32 20.58 7.14 -2.96
CA VAL A 32 20.33 8.00 -1.80
C VAL A 32 21.18 9.24 -1.85
N GLU A 33 20.60 10.35 -1.39
CA GLU A 33 21.27 11.63 -1.27
C GLU A 33 21.03 12.23 0.11
N ARG A 34 22.01 12.95 0.63
CA ARG A 34 21.82 13.80 1.79
C ARG A 34 21.05 15.04 1.33
N PRO A 35 19.83 15.28 1.84
CA PRO A 35 19.10 16.50 1.53
C PRO A 35 19.77 17.70 2.22
N GLU A 36 19.57 18.89 1.66
CA GLU A 36 20.14 20.14 2.15
C GLU A 36 19.05 21.24 2.16
N GLY A 37 19.26 22.32 2.91
CA GLY A 37 18.33 23.47 2.95
C GLY A 37 16.89 23.10 3.35
N GLU A 38 15.91 23.59 2.59
CA GLU A 38 14.48 23.35 2.84
C GLU A 38 14.09 21.87 2.74
N GLU A 39 14.74 21.12 1.85
CA GLU A 39 14.47 19.69 1.71
C GLU A 39 14.90 18.90 2.94
N LEU A 40 16.00 19.28 3.59
CA LEU A 40 16.42 18.66 4.85
C LEU A 40 15.38 18.88 5.94
N ALA A 41 14.83 20.10 6.03
CA ALA A 41 13.77 20.42 6.98
C ALA A 41 12.50 19.58 6.69
N ALA A 42 12.07 19.49 5.43
CA ALA A 42 10.91 18.69 5.04
C ALA A 42 11.11 17.19 5.30
N ALA A 43 12.28 16.64 4.96
CA ALA A 43 12.62 15.24 5.20
C ALA A 43 12.64 14.91 6.71
N ARG A 44 13.11 15.85 7.53
CA ARG A 44 13.10 15.73 8.99
C ARG A 44 11.67 15.65 9.53
N GLU A 45 10.79 16.56 9.12
CA GLU A 45 9.40 16.57 9.57
C GLU A 45 8.64 15.32 9.10
N ALA A 46 8.85 14.89 7.85
CA ALA A 46 8.28 13.64 7.33
C ALA A 46 8.74 12.41 8.14
N HIS A 47 10.02 12.34 8.50
CA HIS A 47 10.56 11.23 9.30
C HIS A 47 9.99 11.22 10.73
N LEU A 48 9.86 12.40 11.36
CA LEU A 48 9.24 12.54 12.68
C LEU A 48 7.76 12.13 12.69
N ALA A 49 7.02 12.50 11.65
CA ALA A 49 5.62 12.14 11.50
C ALA A 49 5.44 10.62 11.32
N ALA A 50 6.29 9.99 10.51
CA ALA A 50 6.23 8.56 10.23
C ALA A 50 6.76 7.69 11.40
N VAL A 51 7.78 8.18 12.12
CA VAL A 51 8.44 7.44 13.20
C VAL A 51 8.60 8.32 14.44
N PRO A 52 7.54 8.50 15.26
CA PRO A 52 7.53 9.45 16.38
C PRO A 52 8.65 9.23 17.42
N GLY A 53 9.13 8.00 17.56
CA GLY A 53 10.23 7.63 18.46
C GLY A 53 11.58 8.28 18.10
N THR A 54 11.75 8.77 16.87
CA THR A 54 13.01 9.38 16.40
C THR A 54 13.31 10.75 17.00
N ARG A 55 12.31 11.40 17.64
CA ARG A 55 12.46 12.71 18.28
C ARG A 55 13.66 12.80 19.22
N VAL A 56 14.04 11.70 19.86
CA VAL A 56 15.11 11.69 20.87
C VAL A 56 16.52 11.70 20.27
N TYR A 57 16.72 11.26 19.02
CA TYR A 57 18.04 11.12 18.40
C TYR A 57 18.21 11.81 17.04
N ILE A 58 17.13 12.30 16.42
CA ILE A 58 17.21 12.92 15.08
C ILE A 58 18.12 14.16 15.00
N GLY A 59 18.42 14.78 16.14
CA GLY A 59 19.34 15.92 16.25
C GLY A 59 20.78 15.54 16.61
N PHE A 60 21.08 14.25 16.80
CA PHE A 60 22.43 13.81 17.12
C PHE A 60 23.33 13.91 15.90
N THR A 61 24.60 14.24 16.11
CA THR A 61 25.57 14.49 15.04
C THR A 61 25.96 13.22 14.28
N ASP A 62 25.75 12.04 14.87
CA ASP A 62 25.96 10.73 14.26
C ASP A 62 24.71 10.20 13.52
N PHE A 63 23.59 10.92 13.60
CA PHE A 63 22.39 10.64 12.82
C PHE A 63 22.41 11.42 11.50
N THR A 64 22.17 10.75 10.38
CA THR A 64 22.12 11.39 9.06
C THR A 64 20.84 11.00 8.33
N LEU A 65 20.08 12.00 7.89
CA LEU A 65 18.94 11.80 7.01
C LEU A 65 19.42 11.57 5.58
N TRP A 66 18.77 10.62 4.91
CA TRP A 66 18.98 10.31 3.51
C TRP A 66 17.63 10.23 2.81
N VAL A 67 17.54 10.79 1.61
CA VAL A 67 16.35 10.70 0.76
C VAL A 67 16.63 9.72 -0.37
N LEU A 68 15.75 8.73 -0.53
CA LEU A 68 15.79 7.81 -1.66
C LEU A 68 15.19 8.48 -2.89
N ARG A 69 16.03 8.74 -3.90
CA ARG A 69 15.62 9.19 -5.22
C ARG A 69 15.18 7.98 -6.05
N VAL A 70 13.88 7.83 -6.25
CA VAL A 70 13.29 6.69 -6.95
C VAL A 70 13.66 6.73 -8.44
N ARG A 71 14.07 5.58 -8.98
CA ARG A 71 14.31 5.39 -10.43
C ARG A 71 13.38 4.37 -11.07
N ARG A 72 12.95 3.36 -10.30
CA ARG A 72 11.98 2.36 -10.74
C ARG A 72 11.32 1.73 -9.54
N VAL A 73 10.08 1.29 -9.75
CA VAL A 73 9.31 0.54 -8.77
C VAL A 73 8.91 -0.80 -9.37
N ARG A 74 8.98 -1.85 -8.58
CA ARG A 74 8.43 -3.17 -8.91
C ARG A 74 7.44 -3.55 -7.82
N TRP A 75 6.21 -3.90 -8.18
CA TRP A 75 5.24 -4.39 -7.21
C TRP A 75 4.75 -5.79 -7.55
N VAL A 76 4.32 -6.50 -6.50
CA VAL A 76 3.63 -7.77 -6.56
C VAL A 76 2.44 -7.66 -5.60
N GLY A 77 1.21 -7.67 -6.12
CA GLY A 77 -0.02 -7.51 -5.35
C GLY A 77 -0.63 -8.84 -4.87
N GLY A 78 0.22 -9.82 -4.55
CA GLY A 78 -0.18 -11.20 -4.26
C GLY A 78 -0.12 -12.13 -5.47
N TYR A 79 -1.07 -13.05 -5.60
CA TYR A 79 -1.06 -14.03 -6.69
C TYR A 79 -1.35 -13.40 -8.05
N GLY A 80 -0.41 -13.53 -8.99
CA GLY A 80 -0.63 -13.29 -10.41
C GLY A 80 -0.72 -11.83 -10.86
N ARG A 81 -0.73 -10.85 -9.94
CA ARG A 81 -0.67 -9.42 -10.28
C ARG A 81 0.68 -8.83 -9.90
N MET A 82 1.44 -8.44 -10.91
CA MET A 82 2.72 -7.78 -10.74
C MET A 82 2.96 -6.84 -11.92
N ASP A 83 3.61 -5.72 -11.65
CA ASP A 83 4.00 -4.79 -12.69
C ASP A 83 5.12 -3.87 -12.19
N SER A 84 5.59 -2.98 -13.06
CA SER A 84 6.62 -1.99 -12.74
C SER A 84 6.14 -0.58 -13.07
N ALA A 85 6.65 0.40 -12.34
CA ALA A 85 6.41 1.82 -12.60
C ALA A 85 7.74 2.54 -12.84
N THR A 86 7.72 3.55 -13.70
CA THR A 86 8.84 4.48 -13.88
C THR A 86 8.97 5.42 -12.67
N ALA A 87 10.00 6.26 -12.65
CA ALA A 87 10.14 7.27 -11.60
C ALA A 87 9.04 8.33 -11.72
N GLU A 88 8.71 8.68 -12.95
CA GLU A 88 7.69 9.65 -13.31
C GLU A 88 6.30 9.14 -12.91
N ASP A 89 5.93 7.91 -13.29
CA ASP A 89 4.65 7.30 -12.90
C ASP A 89 4.50 7.26 -11.37
N TYR A 90 5.59 6.94 -10.65
CA TYR A 90 5.56 6.89 -9.19
C TYR A 90 5.44 8.27 -8.55
N ALA A 91 6.06 9.30 -9.13
CA ALA A 91 6.02 10.67 -8.60
C ALA A 91 4.67 11.35 -8.85
N GLU A 92 3.99 11.03 -9.95
CA GLU A 92 2.66 11.56 -10.29
C GLU A 92 1.52 10.83 -9.56
N ALA A 93 1.75 9.60 -9.10
CA ALA A 93 0.76 8.83 -8.38
C ALA A 93 0.40 9.46 -7.02
N LEU A 94 -0.88 9.40 -6.68
CA LEU A 94 -1.38 9.80 -5.36
C LEU A 94 -1.61 8.55 -4.49
N PRO A 95 -1.24 8.59 -3.20
CA PRO A 95 -1.58 7.51 -2.27
C PRO A 95 -3.09 7.34 -2.14
N ASP A 96 -3.54 6.09 -2.08
CA ASP A 96 -4.94 5.77 -1.82
C ASP A 96 -5.38 6.31 -0.45
N SER A 97 -6.42 7.13 -0.46
CA SER A 97 -6.91 7.85 0.72
C SER A 97 -7.86 7.03 1.61
N VAL A 98 -8.40 5.93 1.10
CA VAL A 98 -9.47 5.15 1.76
C VAL A 98 -8.90 3.95 2.50
N THR A 99 -8.08 3.13 1.83
CA THR A 99 -7.49 1.87 2.29
C THR A 99 -6.88 1.98 3.68
N PRO A 100 -6.07 3.01 4.03
CA PRO A 100 -5.46 3.10 5.35
C PRO A 100 -6.46 3.17 6.52
N SER A 101 -7.70 3.59 6.25
CA SER A 101 -8.76 3.74 7.25
C SER A 101 -9.97 2.82 7.02
N ALA A 102 -9.92 1.96 6.01
CA ALA A 102 -11.06 1.18 5.54
C ALA A 102 -11.45 0.01 6.47
N ALA A 103 -10.58 -0.43 7.38
CA ALA A 103 -10.80 -1.64 8.18
C ALA A 103 -12.17 -1.67 8.90
N ARG A 104 -12.54 -0.56 9.57
CA ARG A 104 -13.83 -0.46 10.26
C ARG A 104 -15.01 -0.47 9.28
N ALA A 105 -14.87 0.19 8.14
CA ALA A 105 -15.91 0.23 7.12
C ALA A 105 -16.13 -1.15 6.48
N ILE A 106 -15.04 -1.87 6.20
CA ILE A 106 -15.08 -3.25 5.68
C ILE A 106 -15.79 -4.18 6.68
N ALA A 107 -15.44 -4.10 7.97
CA ALA A 107 -16.13 -4.89 8.99
C ALA A 107 -17.64 -4.62 9.02
N HIS A 108 -18.04 -3.34 9.07
CA HIS A 108 -19.45 -2.96 9.05
C HIS A 108 -20.19 -3.42 7.79
N LEU A 109 -19.56 -3.31 6.60
CA LEU A 109 -20.13 -3.81 5.35
C LEU A 109 -20.40 -5.32 5.41
N ASN A 110 -19.47 -6.08 5.99
CA ASN A 110 -19.60 -7.53 6.10
C ASN A 110 -20.61 -7.96 7.16
N ASP A 111 -20.73 -7.21 8.26
CA ASP A 111 -21.66 -7.54 9.35
C ASP A 111 -23.11 -7.21 8.99
N ASP A 112 -23.35 -6.05 8.36
CA ASP A 112 -24.70 -5.48 8.24
C ASP A 112 -25.25 -5.44 6.80
N HIS A 113 -24.41 -5.63 5.77
CA HIS A 113 -24.78 -5.37 4.36
C HIS A 113 -24.51 -6.55 3.41
N ALA A 114 -24.58 -7.79 3.91
CA ALA A 114 -24.30 -8.98 3.11
C ALA A 114 -25.20 -9.12 1.85
N ASP A 115 -26.44 -8.67 1.92
CA ASP A 115 -27.39 -8.66 0.80
C ASP A 115 -26.99 -7.66 -0.29
N ALA A 116 -26.56 -6.46 0.10
CA ALA A 116 -26.04 -5.45 -0.81
C ALA A 116 -24.73 -5.92 -1.46
N LEU A 117 -23.82 -6.52 -0.69
CA LEU A 117 -22.58 -7.10 -1.21
C LEU A 117 -22.87 -8.20 -2.25
N LEU A 118 -23.84 -9.08 -1.96
CA LEU A 118 -24.27 -10.12 -2.90
C LEU A 118 -24.90 -9.54 -4.17
N ALA A 119 -25.72 -8.50 -4.04
CA ALA A 119 -26.32 -7.82 -5.18
C ALA A 119 -25.26 -7.17 -6.08
N MET A 120 -24.24 -6.53 -5.50
CA MET A 120 -23.11 -5.97 -6.25
C MET A 120 -22.31 -7.07 -6.96
N ALA A 121 -21.98 -8.17 -6.28
CA ALA A 121 -21.25 -9.30 -6.88
C ALA A 121 -21.99 -9.88 -8.10
N ARG A 122 -23.32 -10.03 -8.01
CA ARG A 122 -24.16 -10.54 -9.10
C ARG A 122 -24.31 -9.57 -10.26
N LYS A 123 -24.61 -8.29 -9.97
CA LYS A 123 -24.98 -7.30 -11.00
C LYS A 123 -23.78 -6.58 -11.61
N LEU A 124 -22.73 -6.35 -10.82
CA LEU A 124 -21.57 -5.55 -11.21
C LEU A 124 -20.29 -6.41 -11.29
N GLY A 125 -20.16 -7.40 -10.41
CA GLY A 125 -18.99 -8.28 -10.35
C GLY A 125 -18.95 -9.39 -11.41
N GLY A 126 -20.05 -9.62 -12.15
CA GLY A 126 -20.13 -10.66 -13.16
C GLY A 126 -20.33 -12.08 -12.62
N PHE A 127 -20.76 -12.22 -11.35
CA PHE A 127 -21.02 -13.52 -10.71
C PHE A 127 -22.52 -13.71 -10.42
N PRO A 128 -23.38 -13.89 -11.44
CA PRO A 128 -24.83 -13.90 -11.29
C PRO A 128 -25.34 -15.04 -10.40
N ASP A 129 -24.57 -16.12 -10.26
CA ASP A 129 -24.86 -17.30 -9.46
C ASP A 129 -24.18 -17.31 -8.08
N ALA A 130 -23.51 -16.22 -7.69
CA ALA A 130 -22.95 -16.09 -6.34
C ALA A 130 -24.04 -16.32 -5.29
N ALA A 131 -23.70 -17.03 -4.20
CA ALA A 131 -24.60 -17.28 -3.08
C ALA A 131 -24.32 -16.37 -1.88
N ALA A 132 -23.07 -15.91 -1.76
CA ALA A 132 -22.61 -14.95 -0.77
C ALA A 132 -21.45 -14.13 -1.34
N ALA A 133 -21.19 -12.97 -0.74
CA ALA A 133 -20.04 -12.12 -1.05
C ALA A 133 -19.52 -11.46 0.22
N THR A 134 -18.19 -11.35 0.34
CA THR A 134 -17.51 -10.63 1.43
C THR A 134 -16.66 -9.51 0.84
N CYS A 135 -16.71 -8.32 1.44
CA CYS A 135 -15.79 -7.23 1.15
C CYS A 135 -14.43 -7.53 1.79
N VAL A 136 -13.36 -7.54 0.98
CA VAL A 136 -11.99 -7.82 1.44
C VAL A 136 -11.05 -6.61 1.28
N GLY A 137 -11.54 -5.51 0.72
CA GLY A 137 -10.77 -4.28 0.54
C GLY A 137 -11.61 -3.18 -0.10
N ALA A 138 -11.27 -1.93 0.21
CA ALA A 138 -11.88 -0.75 -0.37
C ALA A 138 -10.80 0.30 -0.67
N THR A 139 -10.84 0.85 -1.88
CA THR A 139 -9.92 1.88 -2.40
C THR A 139 -10.70 3.14 -2.75
N ASP A 140 -10.02 4.26 -2.97
CA ASP A 140 -10.62 5.54 -3.38
C ASP A 140 -10.97 5.60 -4.88
N THR A 141 -10.31 4.78 -5.68
CA THR A 141 -10.80 4.37 -6.99
C THR A 141 -11.94 3.37 -6.80
N ALA A 142 -12.97 3.44 -7.63
CA ALA A 142 -14.25 2.70 -7.49
C ALA A 142 -14.15 1.17 -7.67
N SER A 143 -13.11 0.54 -7.12
CA SER A 143 -12.91 -0.89 -6.98
C SER A 143 -13.05 -1.29 -5.51
N THR A 144 -14.19 -1.84 -5.14
CA THR A 144 -14.28 -2.66 -3.91
C THR A 144 -13.85 -4.08 -4.28
N SER A 145 -12.85 -4.62 -3.60
CA SER A 145 -12.45 -6.02 -3.79
C SER A 145 -13.45 -6.92 -3.07
N MET A 146 -14.08 -7.83 -3.80
CA MET A 146 -15.08 -8.77 -3.28
C MET A 146 -14.64 -10.20 -3.53
N SER A 147 -14.90 -11.08 -2.57
CA SER A 147 -14.72 -12.53 -2.71
C SER A 147 -16.10 -13.21 -2.79
N PRO A 148 -16.59 -13.56 -4.00
CA PRO A 148 -17.86 -14.29 -4.17
C PRO A 148 -17.67 -15.79 -3.94
N ARG A 149 -18.68 -16.45 -3.36
CA ARG A 149 -18.74 -17.92 -3.23
C ARG A 149 -19.97 -18.51 -3.90
N ARG A 150 -19.82 -19.67 -4.56
CA ARG A 150 -20.95 -20.43 -5.12
C ARG A 150 -21.56 -21.36 -4.07
N VAL A 151 -22.79 -21.83 -4.35
CA VAL A 151 -23.44 -22.86 -3.52
C VAL A 151 -22.61 -24.15 -3.56
N GLY A 152 -22.15 -24.62 -2.40
CA GLY A 152 -21.41 -25.88 -2.26
C GLY A 152 -19.89 -25.79 -2.26
N GLU A 153 -19.31 -24.59 -2.41
CA GLU A 153 -17.90 -24.33 -2.10
C GLU A 153 -17.73 -24.03 -0.60
N PRO A 154 -16.67 -24.55 0.05
CA PRO A 154 -16.36 -24.22 1.45
C PRO A 154 -16.04 -22.72 1.67
#